data_AF-A0A1Y1L078-F1
#
_entry.id   AF-A0A1Y1L078-F1
#
_cell.length_a   1.000
_cell.length_b   1.000
_cell.length_c   1.000
_cell.angle_alpha   90.00
_cell.angle_beta   90.00
_cell.angle_gamma   90.00
#
_symmetry.space_group_name_H-M   'P 1'
#
loop_
_entity.id
_entity.type
_entity.pdbx_description
1 polymer ?
#
loop_
_entity_poly.entity_id
_entity_poly.type
_entity_poly.pdbx_seq_one_letter_code
_entity_poly.pdbx_strand_id
1 'polypeptide(L)'
;MKLSVDIPFALLLFAFALSDPVTTNFVVYRTCYVTMGFNKSDCALLGTPEATDETAKLELKVQPHAAVLTTTKSVTEIVVTSIWCFFLGPWSDQYGRRPVMIMSLAG
;
A
#
# COMPACT_ATOMS: atom_id res chain seq x y z
N MET A 1 4.15 -33.46 -7.72
CA MET A 1 5.00 -32.30 -7.32
C MET A 1 4.32 -31.61 -6.14
N LYS A 2 4.79 -31.83 -4.91
CA LYS A 2 4.26 -31.13 -3.72
C LYS A 2 4.87 -29.73 -3.74
N LEU A 3 4.12 -28.74 -4.21
CA LEU A 3 4.52 -27.35 -4.04
C LEU A 3 4.38 -27.03 -2.55
N SER A 4 5.50 -26.90 -1.85
CA SER A 4 5.51 -26.42 -0.47
C SER A 4 4.99 -24.99 -0.48
N VAL A 5 4.00 -24.72 0.37
CA VAL A 5 3.27 -23.44 0.48
C VAL A 5 4.18 -22.25 0.78
N ASP A 6 5.36 -22.52 1.32
CA ASP A 6 6.33 -21.51 1.74
C ASP A 6 6.88 -20.68 0.58
N ILE A 7 7.12 -21.31 -0.58
CA ILE A 7 7.67 -20.65 -1.78
C ILE A 7 6.68 -19.62 -2.36
N PRO A 8 5.41 -19.97 -2.67
CA PRO A 8 4.45 -19.00 -3.17
C PRO A 8 4.15 -17.90 -2.15
N PHE A 9 4.13 -18.22 -0.85
CA PHE A 9 3.95 -17.21 0.20
C PHE A 9 5.10 -16.20 0.24
N ALA A 10 6.35 -16.66 0.16
CA ALA A 10 7.52 -15.78 0.12
C ALA A 10 7.52 -14.86 -1.11
N LEU A 11 7.14 -15.38 -2.29
CA LEU A 11 7.01 -14.57 -3.52
C LEU A 11 5.95 -13.48 -3.40
N LEU A 12 4.79 -13.79 -2.81
CA LEU A 12 3.73 -12.80 -2.57
C LEU A 12 4.22 -11.69 -1.63
N LEU A 13 4.81 -12.05 -0.49
CA LEU A 13 5.33 -11.06 0.45
C LEU A 13 6.41 -10.16 -0.17
N PHE A 14 7.27 -10.73 -1.01
CA PHE A 14 8.28 -9.97 -1.72
C PHE A 14 7.67 -8.97 -2.71
N ALA A 15 6.64 -9.38 -3.46
CA ALA A 15 5.92 -8.49 -4.36
C ALA A 15 5.26 -7.32 -3.61
N PHE A 16 4.63 -7.58 -2.45
CA PHE A 16 4.06 -6.53 -1.60
C PHE A 16 5.13 -5.57 -1.08
N ALA A 17 6.24 -6.08 -0.56
CA ALA A 17 7.34 -5.27 -0.03
C ALA A 17 7.93 -4.31 -1.08
N LEU A 18 7.94 -4.70 -2.35
CA LEU A 18 8.38 -3.83 -3.46
C LEU A 18 7.31 -2.80 -3.86
N SER A 19 6.03 -3.13 -3.76
CA SER A 19 4.93 -2.26 -4.20
C SER A 19 4.62 -1.14 -3.20
N ASP A 20 4.79 -1.40 -1.91
CA ASP A 20 4.54 -0.45 -0.83
C ASP A 20 5.28 0.89 -1.00
N PRO A 21 6.62 0.93 -1.18
CA PRO A 21 7.33 2.21 -1.31
C PRO A 21 6.93 2.99 -2.56
N VAL A 22 6.59 2.32 -3.67
CA VAL A 22 6.14 2.99 -4.89
C VAL A 22 4.78 3.65 -4.65
N THR A 23 3.90 2.95 -3.94
CA THR A 23 2.55 3.43 -3.63
C THR A 23 2.59 4.62 -2.68
N THR A 24 3.45 4.60 -1.65
CA THR A 24 3.56 5.72 -0.70
C THR A 24 4.10 6.99 -1.37
N ASN A 25 5.16 6.87 -2.18
CA ASN A 25 5.70 8.00 -2.96
C ASN A 25 4.65 8.57 -3.93
N PHE A 26 3.89 7.70 -4.60
CA PHE A 26 2.82 8.12 -5.50
C PHE A 26 1.71 8.87 -4.75
N VAL A 27 1.30 8.40 -3.56
CA VAL A 27 0.31 9.08 -2.73
C VAL A 27 0.81 10.47 -2.38
N VAL A 28 2.04 10.63 -1.86
CA VAL A 28 2.61 11.94 -1.50
C VAL A 28 2.65 12.91 -2.68
N TYR A 29 3.08 12.44 -3.86
CA TYR A 29 3.09 13.28 -5.06
C TYR A 29 1.67 13.75 -5.45
N ARG A 30 0.71 12.82 -5.40
CA ARG A 30 -0.69 13.13 -5.73
C ARG A 30 -1.32 14.06 -4.70
N THR A 31 -1.01 13.92 -3.41
CA THR A 31 -1.56 14.80 -2.37
C THR A 31 -1.04 16.23 -2.54
N CYS A 32 0.24 16.39 -2.89
CA CYS A 32 0.86 17.69 -3.14
C CYS A 32 0.21 18.42 -4.34
N TYR A 33 0.06 17.75 -5.48
CA TYR A 33 -0.49 18.37 -6.69
C TYR A 33 -2.02 18.47 -6.69
N VAL A 34 -2.73 17.40 -6.32
CA VAL A 34 -4.20 17.30 -6.46
C VAL A 34 -4.92 17.86 -5.24
N THR A 35 -4.47 17.51 -4.03
CA THR A 35 -5.18 17.90 -2.80
C THR A 35 -4.80 19.31 -2.35
N MET A 36 -3.53 19.71 -2.52
CA MET A 36 -3.04 21.03 -2.11
C MET A 36 -2.89 22.04 -3.24
N GLY A 37 -2.93 21.60 -4.51
CA GLY A 37 -2.87 22.48 -5.67
C GLY A 37 -1.50 23.12 -5.94
N PHE A 38 -0.41 22.54 -5.42
CA PHE A 38 0.94 23.05 -5.68
C PHE A 38 1.44 22.71 -7.09
N ASN A 39 2.48 23.41 -7.55
CA ASN A 39 3.03 23.17 -8.89
C ASN A 39 3.75 21.82 -8.97
N LYS A 40 3.68 21.15 -10.13
CA LYS A 40 4.25 19.81 -10.31
C LYS A 40 5.76 19.77 -10.14
N SER A 41 6.45 20.86 -10.48
CA SER A 41 7.90 21.04 -10.30
C SER A 41 8.28 20.91 -8.83
N ASP A 42 7.54 21.59 -7.97
CA ASP A 42 7.84 21.69 -6.55
C ASP A 42 7.50 20.36 -5.86
N CYS A 43 6.41 19.72 -6.31
CA CYS A 43 6.00 18.40 -5.83
C CYS A 43 6.97 17.27 -6.23
N ALA A 44 7.71 17.41 -7.33
CA ALA A 44 8.70 16.43 -7.77
C ALA A 44 10.00 16.46 -6.96
N LEU A 45 10.26 17.57 -6.26
CA LEU A 45 11.43 17.74 -5.40
C LEU A 45 11.24 17.13 -4.01
N LEU A 46 10.01 16.79 -3.60
CA LEU A 46 9.76 16.12 -2.31
C LEU A 46 10.47 14.77 -2.27
N GLY A 47 11.28 14.55 -1.23
CA GLY A 47 12.07 13.34 -1.05
C GLY A 47 13.36 13.26 -1.89
N THR A 48 13.73 14.34 -2.61
CA THR A 48 14.99 14.42 -3.35
C THR A 48 16.06 15.20 -2.57
N PRO A 49 17.36 14.93 -2.80
CA PRO A 49 18.43 15.65 -2.11
C PRO A 49 18.56 17.12 -2.53
N GLU A 50 17.88 17.56 -3.60
CA GLU A 50 17.86 18.95 -4.08
C GLU A 50 16.74 19.79 -3.42
N ALA A 51 16.46 19.54 -2.14
CA ALA A 51 15.46 20.28 -1.39
C ALA A 51 15.97 21.68 -1.04
N THR A 52 15.23 22.72 -1.46
CA THR A 52 15.45 24.10 -0.99
C THR A 52 14.76 24.33 0.35
N ASP A 53 15.12 25.39 1.08
CA ASP A 53 14.47 25.74 2.36
C ASP A 53 12.93 25.88 2.25
N GLU A 54 12.44 26.29 1.07
CA GLU A 54 11.01 26.38 0.79
C GLU A 54 10.38 25.00 0.52
N THR A 55 11.12 24.08 -0.10
CA THR A 55 10.70 22.68 -0.28
C THR A 55 10.60 21.95 1.07
N ALA A 56 11.52 22.22 2.02
CA ALA A 56 11.48 21.62 3.35
C ALA A 56 10.24 22.05 4.16
N LYS A 57 9.85 23.33 4.07
CA LYS A 57 8.59 23.83 4.67
C LYS A 57 7.36 23.20 4.00
N LEU A 58 7.43 22.99 2.69
CA LEU A 58 6.38 22.31 1.94
C LEU A 58 6.22 20.86 2.38
N GLU A 59 7.31 20.12 2.57
CA GLU A 59 7.30 18.74 3.07
C GLU A 59 6.62 18.64 4.43
N LEU A 60 6.95 19.53 5.38
CA LEU A 60 6.32 19.56 6.70
C LEU A 60 4.80 19.77 6.62
N LYS A 61 4.33 20.48 5.59
CA LYS A 61 2.90 20.68 5.36
C LYS A 61 2.28 19.47 4.66
N VAL A 62 2.95 18.85 3.71
CA VAL A 62 2.42 17.72 2.91
C VAL A 62 2.37 16.42 3.72
N GLN A 63 3.37 16.14 4.55
CA GLN A 63 3.46 14.92 5.36
C GLN A 63 2.21 14.60 6.19
N PRO A 64 1.63 15.51 6.99
CA PRO A 64 0.45 15.20 7.79
C PRO A 64 -0.78 14.90 6.93
N HIS A 65 -0.95 15.56 5.78
CA HIS A 65 -2.05 15.30 4.86
C HIS A 65 -1.87 13.97 4.12
N ALA A 66 -0.65 13.64 3.70
CA ALA A 66 -0.32 12.34 3.13
C ALA A 66 -0.50 11.20 4.15
N ALA A 67 -0.16 11.45 5.42
CA ALA A 67 -0.36 10.51 6.52
C ALA A 67 -1.85 10.20 6.72
N VAL A 68 -2.72 11.23 6.80
CA VAL A 68 -4.18 11.02 6.93
C VAL A 68 -4.74 10.19 5.78
N LEU A 69 -4.31 10.47 4.55
CA LEU A 69 -4.77 9.72 3.37
C LEU A 69 -4.28 8.27 3.38
N THR A 70 -3.04 8.04 3.79
CA THR A 70 -2.47 6.70 3.94
C THR A 70 -3.19 5.93 5.05
N THR A 71 -3.41 6.54 6.21
CA THR A 71 -4.16 5.92 7.31
C THR A 71 -5.59 5.59 6.91
N THR A 72 -6.27 6.51 6.21
CA THR A 72 -7.65 6.26 5.73
C THR A 72 -7.70 5.09 4.76
N LYS A 73 -6.73 4.99 3.84
CA LYS A 73 -6.59 3.84 2.94
C LYS A 73 -6.43 2.55 3.74
N SER A 74 -5.49 2.49 4.68
CA SER A 74 -5.24 1.31 5.49
C SER A 74 -6.46 0.89 6.31
N VAL A 75 -7.19 1.84 6.90
CA VAL A 75 -8.44 1.55 7.63
C VAL A 75 -9.47 0.92 6.69
N THR A 76 -9.64 1.46 5.49
CA THR A 76 -10.59 0.93 4.49
C THR A 76 -10.22 -0.50 4.10
N GLU A 77 -8.94 -0.76 3.87
CA GLU A 77 -8.42 -2.08 3.51
C GLU A 77 -8.59 -3.10 4.64
N ILE A 78 -8.34 -2.70 5.89
CA ILE A 78 -8.52 -3.56 7.07
C ILE A 78 -10.00 -3.89 7.25
N VAL A 79 -10.91 -2.93 7.08
CA VAL A 79 -12.35 -3.18 7.19
C VAL A 79 -12.81 -4.20 6.15
N VAL A 80 -12.42 -3.99 4.88
CA VAL A 80 -12.76 -4.92 3.79
C VAL A 80 -12.18 -6.31 4.07
N THR A 81 -10.89 -6.40 4.36
CA THR A 81 -10.21 -7.69 4.64
C THR A 81 -10.81 -8.39 5.86
N SER A 82 -11.18 -7.66 6.91
CA SER A 82 -11.81 -8.22 8.10
C SER A 82 -13.15 -8.86 7.77
N ILE A 83 -13.98 -8.20 6.96
CA ILE A 83 -15.24 -8.76 6.48
C ILE A 83 -14.97 -10.06 5.70
N TRP A 84 -14.00 -10.05 4.78
CA TRP A 84 -13.60 -11.26 4.04
C TRP A 84 -13.09 -12.38 4.94
N CYS A 85 -12.34 -12.08 6.00
CA CYS A 85 -11.88 -13.07 6.95
C CYS A 85 -13.02 -13.78 7.69
N PHE A 86 -14.14 -13.09 7.99
CA PHE A 86 -15.31 -13.73 8.60
C PHE A 86 -15.96 -14.78 7.69
N PHE A 87 -15.92 -14.60 6.36
CA PHE A 87 -16.45 -15.57 5.41
C PHE A 87 -15.44 -16.66 5.03
N LEU A 88 -14.19 -16.27 4.80
CA LEU A 88 -13.11 -17.18 4.39
C LEU A 88 -12.62 -18.05 5.54
N GLY A 89 -12.79 -17.65 6.79
CA GLY A 89 -12.43 -18.45 7.97
C GLY A 89 -13.19 -19.78 8.01
N PRO A 90 -14.53 -19.78 8.14
CA PRO A 90 -15.34 -21.00 8.13
C PRO A 90 -15.20 -21.82 6.83
N TRP A 91 -15.08 -21.13 5.69
CA TRP A 91 -14.90 -21.79 4.39
C TRP A 91 -13.56 -22.54 4.30
N SER A 92 -12.48 -21.93 4.78
CA SER A 92 -11.15 -22.56 4.83
C SER A 92 -11.12 -23.76 5.77
N ASP A 93 -11.94 -23.78 6.82
CA ASP A 93 -12.00 -24.88 7.78
C ASP A 93 -12.74 -26.10 7.18
N GLN A 94 -13.81 -25.87 6.41
CA GLN A 94 -14.56 -26.94 5.75
C GLN A 94 -13.90 -27.52 4.49
N TYR A 95 -13.29 -26.69 3.63
CA TYR A 95 -12.74 -27.13 2.33
C TYR A 95 -11.21 -27.34 2.35
N GLY A 96 -10.57 -27.14 3.50
CA GLY A 96 -9.13 -27.18 3.67
C GLY A 96 -8.41 -25.92 3.18
N ARG A 97 -7.20 -25.66 3.69
CA ARG A 97 -6.41 -24.43 3.40
C ARG A 97 -5.89 -24.29 1.96
N ARG A 98 -5.81 -25.40 1.20
CA ARG A 98 -5.19 -25.43 -0.14
C ARG A 98 -5.92 -24.60 -1.21
N PRO A 99 -7.26 -24.66 -1.38
CA PRO A 99 -7.96 -23.87 -2.40
C PRO A 99 -7.89 -22.35 -2.18
N VAL A 100 -7.87 -21.87 -0.93
CA VAL A 100 -7.70 -20.44 -0.61
C VAL A 100 -6.40 -19.88 -1.20
N MET A 101 -5.30 -20.63 -1.08
CA MET A 101 -3.98 -20.20 -1.54
C MET A 101 -3.81 -20.25 -3.06
N ILE A 102 -4.52 -21.16 -3.73
CA ILE A 102 -4.52 -21.21 -5.19
C ILE A 102 -5.32 -20.03 -5.75
N MET A 103 -6.44 -19.66 -5.12
CA MET A 103 -7.21 -18.48 -5.53
C MET A 103 -6.41 -17.18 -5.37
N SER A 104 -5.64 -17.02 -4.28
CA SER A 104 -4.77 -15.84 -4.12
C SER A 104 -3.62 -15.75 -5.12
N LEU A 105 -3.23 -16.88 -5.75
CA LEU A 105 -2.18 -16.91 -6.77
C LEU A 105 -2.72 -16.75 -8.19
N ALA A 106 -3.99 -17.12 -8.42
CA ALA A 106 -4.61 -17.12 -9.74
C ALA A 106 -4.93 -15.70 -10.25
N GLY A 107 -4.94 -14.70 -9.37
CA GLY A 107 -5.29 -13.31 -9.69
C GLY A 107 -6.77 -13.05 -9.53
#